data_AF-A0A170V388-F1
#
_entry.id   AF-A0A170V388-F1
#
_cell.length_a   1.000
_cell.length_b   1.000
_cell.length_c   1.000
_cell.angle_alpha   90.00
_cell.angle_beta   90.00
_cell.angle_gamma   90.00
#
_symmetry.space_group_name_H-M   'P 1'
#
loop_
_entity.id
_entity.type
_entity.pdbx_description
1 polymer ?
#
loop_
_entity_poly.entity_id
_entity_poly.type
_entity_poly.pdbx_seq_one_letter_code
_entity_poly.pdbx_strand_id
1 'polypeptide(L)'
;EAHLLQERLRYELEILMAYQSKNRMQTETQRNRERNELEDRVTVRRALLEQKMQLETEQFAQEKSERIRLLHERQQRELEQFDDESARMGLSVLAIADSTSECYPDDDSLSGSMLSLTRQ
;
A
#
# COMPACT_ATOMS: atom_id res chain seq x y z
N GLU A 1 -19.64 -78.38 22.94
CA GLU A 1 -20.51 -77.18 22.95
C GLU A 1 -19.75 -75.92 23.39
N ALA A 2 -19.10 -75.89 24.56
CA ALA A 2 -18.35 -74.71 25.03
C ALA A 2 -17.24 -74.24 24.07
N HIS A 3 -16.45 -75.17 23.50
CA HIS A 3 -15.38 -74.83 22.54
C HIS A 3 -15.93 -74.19 21.25
N LEU A 4 -17.06 -74.69 20.76
CA LEU A 4 -17.69 -74.23 19.52
C LEU A 4 -18.30 -72.82 19.71
N LEU A 5 -18.85 -72.54 20.88
CA LEU A 5 -19.31 -71.21 21.26
C LEU A 5 -18.13 -70.22 21.39
N GLN A 6 -17.01 -70.65 21.98
CA GLN A 6 -15.81 -69.82 22.11
C GLN A 6 -15.22 -69.44 20.75
N GLU A 7 -15.11 -70.39 19.82
CA GLU A 7 -14.64 -70.12 18.46
C GLU A 7 -15.57 -69.15 17.72
N ARG A 8 -16.89 -69.35 17.85
CA ARG A 8 -17.89 -68.45 17.25
C ARG A 8 -17.76 -67.02 17.79
N LEU A 9 -17.66 -66.85 19.11
CA LEU A 9 -17.50 -65.53 19.72
C LEU A 9 -16.19 -64.87 19.31
N ARG A 10 -15.10 -65.63 19.18
CA ARG A 10 -13.81 -65.10 18.70
C ARG A 10 -13.92 -64.58 17.26
N TYR A 11 -14.57 -65.35 16.39
CA TYR A 11 -14.82 -64.94 15.01
C TYR A 11 -15.72 -63.70 14.91
N GLU A 12 -16.80 -63.64 15.69
CA GLU A 12 -17.68 -62.47 15.75
C GLU A 12 -16.92 -61.23 16.23
N LEU A 13 -16.04 -61.37 17.24
CA LEU A 13 -15.18 -60.28 17.72
C LEU A 13 -14.19 -59.80 16.65
N GLU A 14 -13.53 -60.71 15.92
CA GLU A 14 -12.60 -60.38 14.84
C GLU A 14 -13.29 -59.58 13.73
N ILE A 15 -14.50 -59.98 13.32
CA ILE A 15 -15.31 -59.22 12.34
C ILE A 15 -15.64 -57.83 12.88
N LEU A 16 -16.05 -57.73 14.13
CA LEU A 16 -16.46 -56.47 14.75
C LEU A 16 -15.28 -55.49 14.83
N MET A 17 -14.10 -55.97 15.21
CA MET A 17 -12.86 -55.20 15.20
C MET A 17 -12.48 -54.75 13.78
N ALA A 18 -12.58 -55.63 12.78
CA ALA A 18 -12.29 -55.28 11.39
C ALA A 18 -13.25 -54.19 10.86
N TYR A 19 -14.54 -54.30 11.17
CA TYR A 19 -15.53 -53.29 10.80
C TYR A 19 -15.26 -51.94 11.46
N GLN A 20 -14.97 -51.92 12.77
CA GLN A 20 -14.63 -50.71 13.50
C GLN A 20 -13.36 -50.05 12.96
N SER A 21 -12.32 -50.85 12.66
CA SER A 21 -11.08 -50.36 12.07
C SER A 21 -11.31 -49.73 10.69
N LYS A 22 -12.08 -50.41 9.83
CA LYS A 22 -12.46 -49.89 8.51
C LYS A 22 -13.23 -48.58 8.62
N ASN A 23 -14.22 -48.51 9.51
CA ASN A 23 -15.03 -47.30 9.69
C ASN A 23 -14.18 -46.12 10.19
N ARG A 24 -13.26 -46.37 11.14
CA ARG A 24 -12.32 -45.35 11.62
C ARG A 24 -11.43 -44.83 10.50
N MET A 25 -10.82 -45.73 9.72
CA MET A 25 -9.94 -45.36 8.60
C MET A 25 -10.69 -44.57 7.52
N GLN A 26 -11.93 -44.96 7.19
CA GLN A 26 -12.76 -44.24 6.23
C GLN A 26 -13.10 -42.83 6.72
N THR A 27 -13.51 -42.70 7.99
CA THR A 27 -13.83 -41.41 8.61
C THR A 27 -12.61 -40.50 8.65
N GLU A 28 -11.45 -41.04 9.01
CA GLU A 28 -10.19 -40.30 9.02
C GLU A 28 -9.79 -39.84 7.61
N THR A 29 -9.92 -40.72 6.62
CA THR A 29 -9.66 -40.38 5.21
C THR A 29 -10.58 -39.26 4.74
N GLN A 30 -11.87 -39.33 5.05
CA GLN A 30 -12.83 -38.30 4.69
C GLN A 30 -12.50 -36.96 5.36
N ARG A 31 -12.24 -36.97 6.68
CA ARG A 31 -11.85 -35.77 7.43
C ARG A 31 -10.58 -35.14 6.86
N ASN A 32 -9.58 -35.93 6.50
CA ASN A 32 -8.34 -35.43 5.93
C ASN A 32 -8.57 -34.80 4.53
N ARG A 33 -9.43 -35.40 3.70
CA ARG A 33 -9.81 -34.81 2.41
C ARG A 33 -10.50 -33.46 2.57
N GLU A 34 -11.53 -33.39 3.41
CA GLU A 34 -12.27 -32.15 3.67
C GLU A 34 -11.37 -31.05 4.24
N ARG A 35 -10.45 -31.42 5.15
CA ARG A 35 -9.45 -30.49 5.68
C ARG A 35 -8.55 -29.95 4.58
N ASN A 36 -7.98 -30.82 3.76
CA ASN A 36 -7.06 -30.41 2.69
C ASN A 36 -7.78 -29.50 1.66
N GLU A 37 -9.01 -29.85 1.26
CA GLU A 37 -9.80 -29.00 0.36
C GLU A 37 -10.10 -27.62 0.96
N LEU A 38 -10.32 -27.56 2.28
CA LEU A 38 -10.52 -26.29 2.97
C LEU A 38 -9.22 -25.47 3.03
N GLU A 39 -8.10 -26.12 3.34
CA GLU A 39 -6.76 -25.51 3.36
C GLU A 39 -6.40 -24.94 1.97
N ASP A 40 -6.68 -25.68 0.89
CA ASP A 40 -6.47 -25.22 -0.48
C ASP A 40 -7.33 -24.00 -0.81
N ARG A 41 -8.63 -24.04 -0.48
CA ARG A 41 -9.54 -22.89 -0.69
C ARG A 41 -9.09 -21.65 0.08
N VAL A 42 -8.67 -21.82 1.33
CA VAL A 42 -8.16 -20.72 2.16
C VAL A 42 -6.88 -20.17 1.57
N THR A 43 -5.97 -21.02 1.11
CA THR A 43 -4.70 -20.63 0.51
C THR A 43 -4.90 -19.79 -0.75
N VAL A 44 -5.76 -20.28 -1.66
CA VAL A 44 -6.10 -19.54 -2.89
C VAL A 44 -6.74 -18.20 -2.56
N ARG A 45 -7.71 -18.17 -1.64
CA ARG A 45 -8.39 -16.93 -1.26
C ARG A 45 -7.43 -15.93 -0.63
N ARG A 46 -6.50 -16.39 0.21
CA ARG A 46 -5.49 -15.54 0.84
C ARG A 46 -4.58 -14.91 -0.22
N ALA A 47 -4.06 -15.71 -1.16
CA ALA A 47 -3.22 -15.21 -2.24
C ALA A 47 -3.93 -14.16 -3.12
N LEU A 48 -5.21 -14.39 -3.45
CA LEU A 48 -6.00 -13.41 -4.22
C LEU A 48 -6.23 -12.10 -3.45
N LEU A 49 -6.47 -12.18 -2.14
CA LEU A 49 -6.63 -10.99 -1.31
C LEU A 49 -5.32 -10.21 -1.18
N GLU A 50 -4.20 -10.90 -0.94
CA GLU A 50 -2.87 -10.30 -0.89
C GLU A 50 -2.53 -9.59 -2.21
N GLN A 51 -2.78 -10.24 -3.35
CA GLN A 51 -2.59 -9.63 -4.67
C GLN A 51 -3.47 -8.39 -4.86
N LYS A 52 -4.76 -8.48 -4.51
CA LYS A 52 -5.69 -7.35 -4.64
C LYS A 52 -5.23 -6.15 -3.79
N MET A 53 -4.83 -6.38 -2.55
CA MET A 53 -4.32 -5.33 -1.67
C MET A 53 -3.04 -4.67 -2.21
N GLN A 54 -2.14 -5.45 -2.79
CA GLN A 54 -0.92 -4.92 -3.44
C GLN A 54 -1.28 -4.01 -4.61
N LEU A 55 -2.15 -4.47 -5.51
CA LEU A 55 -2.60 -3.68 -6.66
C LEU A 55 -3.29 -2.38 -6.24
N GLU A 56 -4.18 -2.43 -5.24
CA GLU A 56 -4.84 -1.22 -4.72
C GLU A 56 -3.83 -0.25 -4.10
N THR A 57 -2.80 -0.75 -3.42
CA THR A 57 -1.74 0.07 -2.84
C THR A 57 -0.90 0.75 -3.92
N GLU A 58 -0.53 0.02 -4.97
CA GLU A 58 0.21 0.55 -6.12
C GLU A 58 -0.61 1.61 -6.87
N GLN A 59 -1.89 1.34 -7.12
CA GLN A 59 -2.79 2.29 -7.75
C GLN A 59 -2.89 3.58 -6.93
N PHE A 60 -3.09 3.48 -5.61
CA PHE A 60 -3.15 4.65 -4.75
C PHE A 60 -1.85 5.46 -4.76
N ALA A 61 -0.70 4.79 -4.77
CA ALA A 61 0.60 5.44 -4.87
C ALA A 61 0.77 6.19 -6.21
N GLN A 62 0.33 5.59 -7.32
CA GLN A 62 0.33 6.22 -8.65
C GLN A 62 -0.58 7.45 -8.69
N GLU A 63 -1.82 7.34 -8.22
CA GLU A 63 -2.76 8.46 -8.16
C GLU A 63 -2.23 9.62 -7.32
N LYS A 64 -1.60 9.31 -6.17
CA LYS A 64 -0.94 10.32 -5.33
C LYS A 64 0.21 11.00 -6.07
N SER A 65 1.05 10.24 -6.76
CA SER A 65 2.19 10.76 -7.54
C SER A 65 1.72 11.69 -8.67
N GLU A 66 0.71 11.26 -9.42
CA GLU A 66 0.12 12.07 -10.49
C GLU A 66 -0.51 13.36 -9.95
N ARG A 67 -1.21 13.29 -8.80
CA ARG A 67 -1.75 14.49 -8.17
C ARG A 67 -0.66 15.47 -7.75
N ILE A 68 0.45 14.99 -7.19
CA ILE A 68 1.60 15.83 -6.82
C ILE A 68 2.19 16.48 -8.06
N ARG A 69 2.39 15.70 -9.13
CA ARG A 69 2.91 16.19 -10.40
C ARG A 69 2.03 17.31 -10.98
N LEU A 70 0.72 17.11 -11.04
CA LEU A 70 -0.22 18.11 -11.55
C LEU A 70 -0.20 19.40 -10.72
N LEU A 71 -0.04 19.30 -9.40
CA LEU A 71 0.11 20.47 -8.53
C LEU A 71 1.40 21.24 -8.83
N HIS A 72 2.52 20.55 -9.05
CA HIS A 72 3.78 21.20 -9.44
C HIS A 72 3.69 21.85 -10.82
N GLU A 73 3.11 21.17 -11.81
CA GLU A 73 2.93 21.74 -13.16
C GLU A 73 2.01 22.97 -13.13
N ARG A 74 1.00 22.98 -12.27
CA ARG A 74 0.14 24.15 -12.06
C ARG A 74 0.92 25.29 -11.40
N GLN A 75 1.65 25.01 -10.33
CA GLN A 75 2.45 26.02 -9.62
C GLN A 75 3.48 26.65 -10.55
N GLN A 76 4.15 25.85 -11.38
CA GLN A 76 5.11 26.37 -12.35
C GLN A 76 4.44 27.32 -13.36
N ARG A 77 3.27 26.96 -13.90
CA ARG A 77 2.51 27.84 -14.80
C ARG A 77 2.05 29.12 -14.13
N GLU A 78 1.65 29.06 -12.86
CA GLU A 78 1.26 30.24 -12.08
C GLU A 78 2.46 31.17 -11.82
N LEU A 79 3.65 30.61 -11.58
CA LEU A 79 4.89 31.39 -11.46
C LEU A 79 5.28 32.05 -12.78
N GLU A 80 5.25 31.31 -13.89
CA GLU A 80 5.53 31.86 -15.23
C GLU A 80 4.57 33.00 -15.59
N GLN A 81 3.27 32.85 -15.29
CA GLN A 81 2.29 33.92 -15.49
C GLN A 81 2.57 35.15 -14.61
N PHE A 82 2.93 34.93 -13.35
CA PHE A 82 3.28 36.02 -12.44
C PHE A 82 4.52 36.79 -12.92
N ASP A 83 5.55 36.08 -13.39
CA ASP A 83 6.76 36.69 -13.92
C ASP A 83 6.46 37.49 -15.20
N ASP A 84 5.63 36.95 -16.10
CA ASP A 84 5.16 37.65 -17.30
C ASP A 84 4.37 38.93 -16.98
N GLU A 85 3.47 38.87 -16.00
CA GLU A 85 2.71 40.04 -15.53
C GLU A 85 3.61 41.07 -14.86
N SER A 86 4.54 40.63 -14.01
CA SER A 86 5.52 41.49 -13.35
C SER A 86 6.40 42.21 -14.38
N ALA A 87 6.87 41.50 -15.41
CA ALA A 87 7.64 42.09 -16.49
C ALA A 87 6.83 43.13 -17.29
N ARG A 88 5.56 42.86 -17.58
CA ARG A 88 4.66 43.84 -18.25
C ARG A 88 4.43 45.09 -17.41
N MET A 89 4.40 44.95 -16.08
CA MET A 89 4.26 46.07 -15.14
C MET A 89 5.58 46.80 -14.88
N GLY A 90 6.69 46.41 -15.53
CA GLY A 90 8.01 47.00 -15.31
C GLY A 90 8.66 46.59 -13.99
N LEU A 91 8.14 45.56 -13.32
CA LEU A 91 8.62 45.00 -12.06
C LEU A 91 9.47 43.73 -12.30
N SER A 92 10.09 43.60 -13.46
CA SER A 92 11.01 42.48 -13.70
C SER A 92 12.23 42.62 -12.79
N VAL A 93 12.84 41.50 -12.39
CA VAL A 93 14.05 41.52 -11.53
C VAL A 93 15.15 42.41 -12.12
N LEU A 94 15.32 42.40 -13.45
CA LEU A 94 16.26 43.28 -14.14
C LEU A 94 15.84 44.75 -14.07
N ALA A 95 14.56 45.08 -14.26
CA ALA A 95 14.06 46.44 -14.17
C ALA A 95 14.17 47.01 -12.73
N ILE A 96 13.97 46.18 -11.71
CA ILE A 96 14.17 46.56 -10.31
C ILE A 96 15.67 46.77 -10.02
N ALA A 97 16.53 45.88 -10.50
CA ALA A 97 17.99 46.01 -10.32
C ALA A 97 18.53 47.29 -11.00
N ASP A 98 18.12 47.57 -12.24
CA ASP A 98 18.52 48.77 -12.98
C ASP A 98 18.03 50.05 -12.29
N SER A 99 16.77 50.08 -11.82
CA SER A 99 16.23 51.23 -11.09
C SER A 99 16.90 51.47 -9.74
N THR A 100 17.39 50.43 -9.06
CA THR A 100 18.24 50.59 -7.87
C THR A 100 19.67 51.02 -8.20
N SER A 101 20.19 50.66 -9.38
CA SER A 101 21.53 51.05 -9.82
C SER A 101 21.63 52.51 -10.26
N GLU A 102 20.55 53.11 -10.78
CA GLU A 102 20.53 54.53 -11.18
C GLU A 102 20.25 55.49 -10.01
N CYS A 103 19.87 54.99 -8.82
CA CYS A 103 19.42 55.82 -7.70
C CYS A 103 20.48 56.07 -6.61
N TYR A 104 21.71 55.61 -6.79
CA TYR A 104 22.84 55.95 -5.92
C TYR A 104 23.83 56.85 -6.68
N PRO A 105 23.77 58.18 -6.51
CA PRO A 105 24.99 58.96 -6.57
C PRO A 105 25.90 58.47 -5.45
N ASP A 106 27.19 58.32 -5.74
CA ASP A 106 28.24 58.13 -4.74
C ASP A 106 28.12 59.23 -3.67
N ASP A 107 27.44 58.93 -2.57
CA ASP A 107 27.57 59.71 -1.35
C ASP A 107 27.47 58.78 -0.14
N ASP A 108 28.54 58.81 0.65
CA ASP A 108 28.70 58.10 1.91
C ASP A 108 27.53 58.43 2.85
N SER A 109 26.60 57.49 3.11
CA SER A 109 25.91 57.36 4.42
C SER A 109 24.91 56.21 4.53
N LEU A 110 25.30 55.24 5.36
CA LEU A 110 24.56 54.68 6.51
C LEU A 110 23.18 54.00 6.32
N SER A 111 23.18 52.74 6.80
CA SER A 111 22.07 52.03 7.45
C SER A 111 21.05 51.32 6.54
N GLY A 112 21.51 50.30 5.82
CA GLY A 112 20.66 49.21 5.35
C GLY A 112 20.20 48.33 6.52
N SER A 113 19.06 48.69 7.12
CA SER A 113 18.37 47.86 8.12
C SER A 113 17.84 46.59 7.45
N MET A 114 18.47 45.45 7.75
CA MET A 114 17.99 44.13 7.36
C MET A 114 16.70 43.82 8.14
N LEU A 115 15.56 43.83 7.46
CA LEU A 115 14.29 43.35 8.00
C LEU A 115 14.41 41.86 8.34
N SER A 116 14.67 41.58 9.62
CA SER A 116 14.67 40.24 10.18
C SER A 116 13.23 39.73 10.24
N LEU A 117 12.88 38.75 9.39
CA LEU A 117 11.62 38.04 9.46
C LEU A 117 11.67 37.02 10.61
N THR A 118 11.30 37.47 11.80
CA THR A 118 11.02 36.58 12.94
C THR A 118 9.72 35.82 12.65
N ARG A 119 9.82 34.51 12.40
CA ARG A 119 8.69 33.58 12.45
C ARG A 119 8.30 33.37 13.93
N GLN A 120 7.02 33.63 14.27
CA GLN A 120 6.32 32.97 15.37
C GLN A 120 5.50 31.81 14.80
#